data_AF-A0AAP2DFP3-F1
#
_entry.id   AF-A0AAP2DFP3-F1
#
_cell.length_a   1.000
_cell.length_b   1.000
_cell.length_c   1.000
_cell.angle_alpha   90.00
_cell.angle_beta   90.00
_cell.angle_gamma   90.00
#
_symmetry.space_group_name_H-M   'P 1'
#
loop_
_entity.id
_entity.type
_entity.pdbx_description
1 polymer ?
#
loop_
_entity_poly.entity_id
_entity_poly.type
_entity_poly.pdbx_seq_one_letter_code
_entity_poly.pdbx_strand_id
1 'polypeptide(L)' 'MEIESGAECLLDGKTKVVVIRPLNRSKTVFSVQLPEKGIDTVDRSRLTPLAAAEVSATPQSVPGLALK' A
#
# COMPACT_ATOMS: atom_id res chain seq x y z
N MET A 1 -1.36 8.80 -5.29
CA MET A 1 -0.53 8.45 -4.12
C MET A 1 0.75 7.80 -4.60
N GLU A 2 1.87 8.48 -4.41
CA GLU A 2 3.21 7.94 -4.68
C GLU A 2 3.78 7.36 -3.37
N ILE A 3 4.49 6.23 -3.46
CA ILE A 3 5.16 5.60 -2.32
C ILE A 3 6.65 5.97 -2.40
N GLU A 4 7.15 6.64 -1.38
CA GLU A 4 8.54 7.09 -1.31
C GLU A 4 9.47 6.05 -0.68
N SER A 5 10.74 6.05 -1.09
CA SER A 5 11.79 5.28 -0.40
C SER A 5 12.04 5.87 0.99
N GLY A 6 12.06 5.01 1.99
CA GLY A 6 12.07 5.34 3.41
C GLY A 6 10.68 5.39 4.03
N ALA A 7 9.60 5.30 3.25
CA ALA A 7 8.25 5.33 3.77
C ALA A 7 7.84 3.98 4.39
N GLU A 8 7.09 4.06 5.50
CA GLU A 8 6.52 2.90 6.16
C GLU A 8 5.16 2.54 5.55
N CYS A 9 5.01 1.30 5.10
CA CYS A 9 3.79 0.79 4.47
C CYS A 9 3.33 -0.50 5.16
N LEU A 10 2.06 -0.84 5.01
CA LEU A 10 1.49 -2.11 5.43
C LEU A 10 1.45 -3.08 4.26
N LEU A 11 2.23 -4.14 4.34
CA LEU A 11 2.15 -5.29 3.45
C LEU A 11 0.89 -6.11 3.79
N ASP A 12 0.05 -6.32 2.79
CA ASP A 12 -1.25 -7.02 2.90
C ASP A 12 -2.16 -6.44 4.00
N GLY A 13 -1.97 -5.18 4.37
CA GLY A 13 -2.70 -4.53 5.46
C GLY A 13 -2.39 -5.06 6.86
N LYS A 14 -1.40 -5.95 7.02
CA LYS A 14 -1.08 -6.64 8.29
C LYS A 14 0.33 -6.38 8.78
N THR A 15 1.32 -6.43 7.88
CA THR A 15 2.74 -6.40 8.26
C THR A 15 3.33 -5.03 7.95
N LYS A 16 3.88 -4.34 8.96
CA LYS A 16 4.59 -3.08 8.74
C LYS A 16 5.94 -3.35 8.09
N VAL A 17 6.19 -2.71 6.95
CA VAL A 17 7.43 -2.83 6.16
C VAL A 17 7.94 -1.46 5.77
N VAL A 18 9.26 -1.32 5.60
CA VAL A 18 9.88 -0.06 5.17
C VAL A 18 10.28 -0.16 3.71
N VAL A 19 9.81 0.76 2.88
CA VAL A 19 10.17 0.78 1.45
C VAL A 19 11.61 1.24 1.31
N ILE A 20 12.48 0.43 0.73
CA ILE A 20 13.87 0.82 0.48
C ILE A 20 13.98 1.56 -0.86
N ARG A 21 13.46 0.96 -1.94
CA ARG A 21 13.53 1.53 -3.28
C ARG A 21 12.56 0.88 -4.27
N PRO A 22 12.12 1.59 -5.31
CA PRO A 22 11.43 0.97 -6.44
C PRO A 22 12.40 0.09 -7.24
N LEU A 23 11.94 -1.09 -7.65
CA LEU A 23 12.71 -2.02 -8.48
C LEU A 23 12.45 -1.82 -9.98
N ASN A 24 11.41 -1.09 -10.35
CA ASN A 24 11.10 -0.78 -11.73
C ASN A 24 10.81 0.71 -11.95
N ARG A 25 11.04 1.17 -13.18
CA ARG A 25 10.76 2.54 -13.60
C ARG A 25 9.26 2.88 -13.49
N SER A 26 8.41 1.87 -13.62
CA SER A 26 6.95 1.99 -13.49
C SER A 26 6.46 2.10 -12.04
N LYS A 27 7.35 2.00 -11.04
CA LYS A 27 7.00 2.04 -9.59
C LYS A 27 5.83 1.10 -9.23
N THR A 28 5.78 -0.09 -9.83
CA THR A 28 4.79 -1.13 -9.49
C THR A 28 5.38 -2.18 -8.56
N VAL A 29 6.71 -2.31 -8.49
CA VAL A 29 7.39 -3.26 -7.61
C VAL A 29 8.38 -2.49 -6.74
N PHE A 30 8.34 -2.76 -5.44
CA PHE A 30 9.17 -2.09 -4.45
C PHE A 30 9.95 -3.14 -3.64
N SER A 31 11.20 -2.80 -3.34
CA SER A 31 12.01 -3.55 -2.40
C SER A 31 11.73 -3.01 -1.01
N VAL A 32 11.33 -3.87 -0.08
CA VAL A 32 10.92 -3.50 1.28
C VAL A 32 11.76 -4.25 2.31
N GLN A 33 12.01 -3.63 3.45
CA GLN A 33 12.63 -4.25 4.61
C GLN A 33 11.54 -4.79 5.52
N LEU A 34 11.53 -6.11 5.74
CA LEU A 34 10.78 -6.78 6.79
C LEU A 34 11.64 -6.88 8.06
N PRO A 35 11.03 -6.66 9.25
CA PRO A 35 11.74 -6.79 10.50
C PRO A 35 12.20 -8.22 10.77
N GLU A 36 11.43 -9.23 10.37
CA GLU A 36 11.73 -10.64 10.69
C GLU A 36 12.46 -11.41 9.57
N LYS A 37 12.38 -10.92 8.33
CA LYS A 37 12.80 -11.69 7.13
C LYS A 37 13.96 -11.06 6.36
N GLY A 38 14.27 -9.78 6.62
CA GLY A 38 15.26 -9.04 5.84
C GLY A 38 14.63 -8.26 4.68
N ILE A 39 15.35 -8.12 3.56
CA ILE A 39 14.86 -7.41 2.37
C ILE A 39 14.04 -8.37 1.51
N ASP A 40 12.83 -7.98 1.13
CA ASP A 40 11.96 -8.74 0.24
C ASP A 40 11.41 -7.82 -0.87
N THR A 41 10.77 -8.41 -1.87
CA THR A 41 10.32 -7.71 -3.07
C THR A 41 8.82 -7.90 -3.22
N VAL A 42 8.08 -6.80 -3.23
CA VAL A 42 6.63 -6.82 -3.16
C VAL A 42 6.01 -5.87 -4.17
N ASP A 43 4.83 -6.23 -4.65
CA ASP A 43 4.08 -5.41 -5.59
C ASP A 43 3.37 -4.26 -4.86
N ARG A 44 3.26 -3.11 -5.52
CA ARG A 44 2.53 -1.93 -5.06
C ARG A 44 1.11 -2.28 -4.62
N SER A 45 0.46 -3.20 -5.32
CA SER A 45 -0.92 -3.61 -5.06
C SER A 45 -1.10 -4.23 -3.67
N ARG A 46 -0.01 -4.77 -3.09
CA ARG A 46 0.01 -5.35 -1.74
C ARG A 46 0.52 -4.38 -0.67
N LEU A 47 0.99 -3.20 -1.08
CA LEU A 47 1.49 -2.17 -0.18
C LEU A 47 0.40 -1.12 0.04
N THR A 48 -0.06 -1.04 1.28
CA THR A 48 -0.98 0.01 1.72
C THR A 48 -0.17 1.10 2.42
N PRO A 49 -0.10 2.32 1.89
CA PRO A 49 0.53 3.44 2.59
C PRO A 49 -0.16 3.67 3.93
N LEU A 50 0.61 3.89 5.00
CA LEU A 50 0.01 4.14 6.32
C LEU A 50 -0.91 5.37 6.29
N ALA A 51 -0.52 6.41 5.54
CA ALA A 51 -1.34 7.61 5.29
C ALA A 51 -2.63 7.33 4.49
N ALA A 52 -2.70 6.24 3.72
CA ALA A 52 -3.90 5.86 2.98
C ALA A 52 -4.86 5.02 3.83
N ALA A 53 -4.35 4.34 4.86
CA ALA A 53 -5.18 3.56 5.77
C ALA A 53 -6.17 4.43 6.56
N GLU A 54 -5.84 5.71 6.80
CA GLU A 54 -6.77 6.67 7.42
C GLU A 54 -7.89 7.12 6.47
N VAL A 55 -7.76 6.92 5.15
CA VAL A 55 -8.72 7.45 4.15
C VAL A 55 -9.55 6.35 3.46
N SER A 56 -9.17 5.08 3.60
CA SER A 56 -9.97 3.94 3.12
C SER A 56 -11.13 3.54 4.05
N ALA A 57 -11.50 4.40 5.00
CA ALA A 57 -12.84 4.40 5.60
C ALA A 57 -13.80 5.26 4.76
N THR A 58 -13.89 5.00 3.46
CA THR A 58 -15.04 5.44 2.66
C THR A 58 -16.00 4.26 2.56
N PRO A 59 -17.11 4.24 3.33
CA PRO A 59 -18.17 3.29 3.06
C PRO A 59 -18.63 3.50 1.62
N GLN A 60 -18.72 2.40 0.87
CA GLN A 60 -19.44 2.34 -0.39
C GLN A 60 -20.74 3.13 -0.27
N SER A 61 -20.83 4.27 -0.96
CA SER A 61 -22.12 4.86 -1.29
C SER A 61 -22.76 3.93 -2.31
N VAL A 62 -23.61 3.03 -1.81
CA VAL A 62 -24.41 2.11 -2.62
C VAL A 62 -25.26 2.90 -3.63
N PRO A 63 -25.43 2.40 -4.87
CA PRO A 63 -26.21 3.08 -5.90
C PRO A 63 -27.67 3.12 -5.45
N GLY A 64 -28.18 4.33 -5.20
CA GLY A 64 -29.59 4.56 -4.90
C GLY A 64 -30.46 4.26 -6.12
N LEU A 65 -30.90 3.01 -6.23
CA LEU A 65 -32.08 2.61 -6.98
C LEU A 65 -33.31 2.97 -6.14
N ALA A 66 -34.01 4.06 -6.46
CA ALA A 66 -35.40 4.28 -6.06
C ALA A 66 -36.10 5.35 -6.94
N LEU A 67 -36.96 4.82 -7.81
CA LEU A 67 -38.19 5.34 -8.43
C LEU A 67 -38.46 6.85 -8.50
N LYS A 68 -38.83 7.29 -9.71
CA LYS A 68 -39.97 8.20 -9.92
C LYS A 68 -40.60 8.00 -11.29
#